data_AF-G2R3Q9-F1
#
_entry.id   AF-G2R3Q9-F1
#
_cell.length_a   1.000
_cell.length_b   1.000
_cell.length_c   1.000
_cell.angle_alpha   90.00
_cell.angle_beta   90.00
_cell.angle_gamma   90.00
#
_symmetry.space_group_name_H-M   'P 1'
#
loop_
_entity.id
_entity.type
_entity.pdbx_description
1 polymer ?
#
loop_
_entity_poly.entity_id
_entity_poly.type
_entity_poly.pdbx_seq_one_letter_code
_entity_poly.pdbx_strand_id
1 'polypeptide(L)'
;MLASPTGRRILRDRPRITSTSLNLPRLRALPAGTVGRTYVAWLDREGVSPDTRAAVRYIDDEECAYVMQRYRECHDFYHALTGLPIVREGEVALKAFEFANTLLPMTGLSVFAAATLKRSERRRFAAIYLPWALRNGLRAKELINVYWEEQLERDVDELRRELGVEPPPDLREIRRQEREERRRRKREEETKAARGTQA
;
A
#
# COMPACT_ATOMS: atom_id res chain seq x y z
N MET A 1 -18.21 7.67 4.42
CA MET A 1 -18.74 6.56 5.24
C MET A 1 -20.26 6.58 5.44
N LEU A 2 -20.87 7.62 6.01
CA LEU A 2 -22.33 7.65 6.28
C LEU A 2 -23.23 7.43 5.04
N ALA A 3 -22.79 7.83 3.85
CA ALA A 3 -23.51 7.57 2.60
C ALA A 3 -23.54 6.08 2.20
N SER A 4 -22.56 5.28 2.65
CA SER A 4 -22.45 3.85 2.35
C SER A 4 -23.20 2.99 3.38
N PRO A 5 -24.06 2.03 2.98
CA PRO A 5 -24.67 1.08 3.91
C PRO A 5 -23.63 0.31 4.73
N THR A 6 -22.56 -0.18 4.10
CA THR A 6 -21.45 -0.85 4.79
C THR A 6 -20.70 0.12 5.70
N GLY A 7 -20.48 1.36 5.25
CA GLY A 7 -19.87 2.40 6.06
C GLY A 7 -20.66 2.68 7.35
N ARG A 8 -21.99 2.80 7.27
CA ARG A 8 -22.86 2.95 8.46
C ARG A 8 -22.80 1.75 9.39
N ARG A 9 -22.71 0.53 8.85
CA ARG A 9 -22.54 -0.69 9.66
C ARG A 9 -21.21 -0.66 10.41
N ILE A 10 -20.12 -0.32 9.73
CA ILE A 10 -18.79 -0.17 10.32
C ILE A 10 -18.77 0.90 11.44
N LEU A 11 -19.44 2.04 11.24
CA LEU A 11 -19.50 3.11 12.26
C LEU A 11 -20.29 2.70 13.51
N ARG A 12 -21.27 1.79 13.34
CA ARG A 12 -22.06 1.22 14.44
C ARG A 12 -21.28 0.15 15.19
N ASP A 13 -20.73 -0.83 14.47
CA ASP A 13 -20.06 -2.00 15.05
C ASP A 13 -18.70 -1.66 15.65
N ARG A 14 -18.07 -0.59 15.15
CA ARG A 14 -16.74 -0.11 15.53
C ARG A 14 -15.63 -1.18 15.58
N PRO A 15 -15.53 -2.13 14.62
CA PRO A 15 -14.52 -3.19 14.67
C PRO A 15 -13.10 -2.63 14.58
N ARG A 16 -12.18 -3.31 15.26
CA ARG A 16 -10.75 -2.99 15.29
C ARG A 16 -9.95 -4.02 14.53
N ILE A 17 -8.88 -3.58 13.87
CA ILE A 17 -7.97 -4.45 13.12
C ILE A 17 -6.65 -4.49 13.88
N THR A 18 -6.48 -5.50 14.72
CA THR A 18 -5.33 -5.76 15.59
C THR A 18 -4.94 -7.23 15.49
N SER A 19 -3.81 -7.64 16.05
CA SER A 19 -3.46 -9.07 16.13
C SER A 19 -4.38 -9.89 17.02
N THR A 20 -5.15 -9.22 17.90
CA THR A 20 -6.14 -9.87 18.76
C THR A 20 -7.45 -10.11 18.03
N SER A 21 -7.87 -9.21 17.12
CA SER A 21 -9.08 -9.40 16.31
C SER A 21 -8.82 -10.22 15.04
N LEU A 22 -7.61 -10.13 14.47
CA LEU A 22 -7.16 -10.94 13.35
C LEU A 22 -6.34 -12.14 13.83
N ASN A 23 -6.88 -13.36 13.70
CA ASN A 23 -6.11 -14.58 13.97
C ASN A 23 -5.04 -14.79 12.88
N LEU A 24 -3.87 -14.16 13.04
CA LEU A 24 -2.78 -14.21 12.04
C LEU A 24 -2.31 -15.64 11.73
N PRO A 25 -2.16 -16.57 12.71
CA PRO A 25 -1.88 -17.97 12.41
C PRO A 25 -2.89 -18.61 11.46
N ARG A 26 -4.21 -18.39 11.69
CA ARG A 26 -5.26 -18.86 10.78
C ARG A 26 -5.11 -18.24 9.39
N LEU A 27 -4.86 -16.93 9.30
CA LEU A 27 -4.70 -16.26 8.00
C LEU A 27 -3.50 -16.80 7.22
N ARG A 28 -2.41 -17.17 7.91
CA ARG A 28 -1.25 -17.82 7.28
C ARG A 28 -1.57 -19.22 6.77
N ALA A 29 -2.56 -19.89 7.35
CA ALA A 29 -3.01 -21.21 6.90
C ALA A 29 -4.03 -21.15 5.74
N LEU A 30 -4.59 -19.98 5.43
CA LEU A 30 -5.52 -19.83 4.31
C LEU A 30 -4.86 -20.14 2.97
N PRO A 31 -5.64 -20.58 1.96
CA PRO A 31 -5.16 -20.78 0.60
C PRO A 31 -4.48 -19.53 0.03
N ALA A 32 -3.45 -19.75 -0.78
CA ALA A 32 -2.86 -18.69 -1.59
C ALA A 32 -3.93 -18.06 -2.49
N GLY A 33 -3.87 -16.74 -2.69
CA GLY A 33 -4.88 -16.00 -3.45
C GLY A 33 -6.02 -15.45 -2.61
N THR A 34 -6.20 -15.88 -1.35
CA THR A 34 -7.17 -15.22 -0.45
C THR A 34 -6.67 -13.86 0.03
N VAL A 35 -7.58 -12.94 0.36
CA VAL A 35 -7.26 -11.61 0.91
C VAL A 35 -6.44 -11.73 2.20
N GLY A 36 -6.89 -12.61 3.10
CA GLY A 36 -6.23 -12.88 4.37
C GLY A 36 -4.83 -13.42 4.18
N ARG A 37 -4.64 -14.43 3.30
CA ARG A 37 -3.30 -14.96 3.01
C ARG A 37 -2.40 -13.90 2.37
N THR A 38 -2.93 -13.09 1.47
CA THR A 38 -2.20 -11.98 0.83
C THR A 38 -1.76 -10.94 1.86
N TYR A 39 -2.63 -10.59 2.80
CA TYR A 39 -2.36 -9.64 3.86
C TYR A 39 -1.21 -10.09 4.78
N VAL A 40 -1.28 -11.30 5.35
CA VAL A 40 -0.20 -11.79 6.22
C VAL A 40 1.10 -12.04 5.46
N ALA A 41 1.04 -12.49 4.20
CA ALA A 41 2.24 -12.62 3.38
C ALA A 41 2.92 -11.26 3.15
N TRP A 42 2.14 -10.18 2.99
CA TRP A 42 2.66 -8.82 2.91
C TRP A 42 3.25 -8.37 4.26
N LEU A 43 2.56 -8.59 5.38
CA LEU A 43 3.07 -8.27 6.72
C LEU A 43 4.42 -8.95 6.98
N ASP A 44 4.51 -10.25 6.70
CA ASP A 44 5.72 -11.06 6.89
C ASP A 44 6.86 -10.57 5.98
N ARG A 45 6.55 -10.16 4.75
CA ARG A 45 7.55 -9.62 3.80
C ARG A 45 8.09 -8.26 4.22
N GLU A 46 7.23 -7.38 4.76
CA GLU A 46 7.61 -6.03 5.17
C GLU A 46 8.09 -5.95 6.62
N GLY A 47 7.92 -7.02 7.40
CA GLY A 47 8.38 -7.12 8.78
C GLY A 47 7.56 -6.24 9.75
N VAL A 48 6.26 -6.08 9.49
CA VAL A 48 5.35 -5.23 10.27
C VAL A 48 4.21 -6.04 10.89
N SER A 49 3.52 -5.45 11.87
CA SER A 49 2.36 -6.03 12.56
C SER A 49 1.18 -5.05 12.56
N PRO A 50 -0.07 -5.53 12.52
CA PRO A 50 -1.26 -4.67 12.68
C PRO A 50 -1.22 -3.83 13.96
N ASP A 51 -0.55 -4.31 15.02
CA ASP A 51 -0.48 -3.61 16.31
C ASP A 51 0.50 -2.42 16.31
N THR A 52 1.26 -2.23 15.23
CA THR A 52 2.18 -1.08 15.12
C THR A 52 1.45 0.25 14.99
N ARG A 53 0.13 0.24 14.82
CA ARG A 53 -0.68 1.44 14.58
C ARG A 53 -1.01 2.18 15.87
N ALA A 54 -0.35 3.33 16.04
CA ALA A 54 -0.60 4.21 17.18
C ALA A 54 -2.05 4.70 17.22
N ALA A 55 -2.62 4.69 18.43
CA ALA A 55 -3.94 5.22 18.70
C ALA A 55 -4.06 6.68 18.24
N VAL A 56 -5.20 7.02 17.64
CA VAL A 56 -5.56 8.39 17.30
C VAL A 56 -5.78 9.18 18.59
N ARG A 57 -5.22 10.39 18.62
CA ARG A 57 -5.33 11.34 19.72
C ARG A 57 -5.68 12.71 19.12
N TYR A 58 -6.19 13.62 19.93
CA TYR A 58 -6.47 15.01 19.54
C TYR A 58 -7.59 15.17 18.49
N ILE A 59 -8.60 14.30 18.52
CA ILE A 59 -9.86 14.45 17.78
C ILE A 59 -10.98 14.33 18.80
N ASP A 60 -11.75 15.41 18.99
CA ASP A 60 -12.77 15.48 20.04
C ASP A 60 -14.03 14.70 19.69
N ASP A 61 -14.43 14.71 18.41
CA ASP A 61 -15.57 13.94 17.94
C ASP A 61 -15.23 12.44 17.89
N GLU A 62 -15.98 11.65 18.66
CA GLU A 62 -15.71 10.22 18.86
C GLU A 62 -15.87 9.40 17.57
N GLU A 63 -16.81 9.77 16.70
CA GLU A 63 -17.01 9.11 15.41
C GLU A 63 -15.85 9.44 14.47
N CYS A 64 -15.45 10.70 14.35
CA CYS A 64 -14.29 11.13 13.56
C CYS A 64 -12.99 10.50 14.08
N ALA A 65 -12.80 10.41 15.40
CA ALA A 65 -11.66 9.74 16.00
C ALA A 65 -11.62 8.26 15.58
N TYR A 66 -12.77 7.58 15.60
CA TYR A 66 -12.89 6.20 15.12
C TYR A 66 -12.64 6.07 13.62
N VAL A 67 -13.18 6.96 12.78
CA VAL A 67 -12.92 6.97 11.32
C VAL A 67 -11.43 7.05 11.03
N MET A 68 -10.73 7.96 11.71
CA MET A 68 -9.28 8.13 11.54
C MET A 68 -8.49 6.94 12.09
N GLN A 69 -8.97 6.31 13.16
CA GLN A 69 -8.36 5.11 13.72
C GLN A 69 -8.49 3.95 12.73
N ARG A 70 -9.70 3.69 12.23
CA ARG A 70 -9.95 2.64 11.23
C ARG A 70 -9.14 2.89 9.96
N TYR A 71 -9.06 4.14 9.49
CA TYR A 71 -8.21 4.50 8.35
C TYR A 71 -6.74 4.05 8.55
N ARG A 72 -6.16 4.31 9.74
CA ARG A 72 -4.79 3.88 10.06
C ARG A 72 -4.64 2.36 10.08
N GLU A 73 -5.61 1.66 10.63
CA GLU A 73 -5.56 0.20 10.75
C GLU A 73 -5.80 -0.52 9.42
N CYS A 74 -6.66 0.02 8.56
CA CYS A 74 -6.88 -0.50 7.21
C CYS A 74 -5.72 -0.22 6.25
N HIS A 75 -4.80 0.70 6.59
CA HIS A 75 -3.72 1.12 5.71
C HIS A 75 -2.86 -0.05 5.19
N ASP A 76 -2.58 -1.03 6.05
CA ASP A 76 -1.81 -2.22 5.67
C ASP A 76 -2.57 -3.12 4.70
N PHE A 77 -3.91 -3.15 4.77
CA PHE A 77 -4.71 -3.81 3.74
C PHE A 77 -4.59 -3.11 2.40
N TYR A 78 -4.47 -1.78 2.36
CA TYR A 78 -4.28 -1.06 1.10
C TYR A 78 -2.93 -1.38 0.47
N HIS A 79 -1.88 -1.47 1.29
CA HIS A 79 -0.59 -1.97 0.84
C HIS A 79 -0.67 -3.40 0.33
N ALA A 80 -1.29 -4.33 1.08
CA ALA A 80 -1.41 -5.72 0.68
C ALA A 80 -2.24 -5.89 -0.61
N LEU A 81 -3.34 -5.14 -0.74
CA LEU A 81 -4.20 -5.13 -1.92
C LEU A 81 -3.44 -4.65 -3.16
N THR A 82 -2.60 -3.62 -3.02
CA THR A 82 -1.85 -3.02 -4.12
C THR A 82 -0.48 -3.65 -4.35
N GLY A 83 0.08 -4.36 -3.37
CA GLY A 83 1.44 -4.89 -3.40
C GLY A 83 2.54 -3.84 -3.20
N LEU A 84 2.19 -2.59 -2.85
CA LEU A 84 3.18 -1.54 -2.60
C LEU A 84 3.95 -1.82 -1.29
N PRO A 85 5.30 -1.71 -1.29
CA PRO A 85 6.10 -1.91 -0.09
C PRO A 85 6.15 -0.65 0.80
N ILE A 86 6.65 -0.79 2.04
CA ILE A 86 6.77 0.31 3.00
C ILE A 86 8.04 1.17 2.82
N VAL A 87 8.76 0.98 1.72
CA VAL A 87 9.87 1.89 1.38
C VAL A 87 9.29 3.26 1.01
N ARG A 88 10.02 4.35 1.26
CA ARG A 88 9.54 5.72 1.04
C ARG A 88 8.81 5.95 -0.29
N GLU A 89 9.33 5.39 -1.39
CA GLU A 89 8.71 5.51 -2.72
C GLU A 89 7.34 4.79 -2.80
N GLY A 90 7.21 3.62 -2.17
CA GLY A 90 5.95 2.88 -2.08
C GLY A 90 4.93 3.55 -1.17
N GLU A 91 5.39 4.09 -0.04
CA GLU A 91 4.58 4.92 0.88
C GLU A 91 3.98 6.14 0.18
N VAL A 92 4.81 6.90 -0.53
CA VAL A 92 4.36 8.10 -1.27
C VAL A 92 3.39 7.72 -2.40
N ALA A 93 3.62 6.60 -3.08
CA ALA A 93 2.70 6.06 -4.08
C ALA A 93 1.35 5.69 -3.48
N LEU A 94 1.33 5.00 -2.34
CA LEU A 94 0.09 4.62 -1.67
C LEU A 94 -0.64 5.85 -1.13
N LYS A 95 0.06 6.83 -0.56
CA LYS A 95 -0.56 8.08 -0.08
C LYS A 95 -1.23 8.86 -1.20
N ALA A 96 -0.65 8.87 -2.41
CA ALA A 96 -1.30 9.48 -3.57
C ALA A 96 -2.60 8.74 -3.96
N PHE A 97 -2.60 7.40 -3.85
CA PHE A 97 -3.79 6.59 -4.09
C PHE A 97 -4.86 6.82 -3.02
N GLU A 98 -4.47 6.84 -1.75
CA GLU A 98 -5.36 7.11 -0.62
C GLU A 98 -5.98 8.51 -0.71
N PHE A 99 -5.19 9.52 -1.13
CA PHE A 99 -5.71 10.86 -1.35
C PHE A 99 -6.76 10.87 -2.46
N ALA A 100 -6.49 10.24 -3.59
CA ALA A 100 -7.44 10.14 -4.68
C ALA A 100 -8.72 9.36 -4.30
N ASN A 101 -8.62 8.37 -3.40
CA ASN A 101 -9.75 7.54 -2.98
C ASN A 101 -10.58 8.12 -1.83
N THR A 102 -9.96 8.89 -0.93
CA THR A 102 -10.60 9.35 0.34
C THR A 102 -10.66 10.86 0.50
N LEU A 103 -9.85 11.61 -0.28
CA LEU A 103 -9.67 13.05 -0.17
C LEU A 103 -9.20 13.56 1.21
N LEU A 104 -8.71 12.67 2.08
CA LEU A 104 -8.18 13.06 3.39
C LEU A 104 -6.96 13.98 3.22
N PRO A 105 -6.98 15.24 3.71
CA PRO A 105 -5.92 16.22 3.43
C PRO A 105 -4.52 15.75 3.81
N MET A 106 -4.38 15.02 4.92
CA MET A 106 -3.09 14.52 5.41
C MET A 106 -2.42 13.54 4.42
N THR A 107 -3.22 12.77 3.68
CA THR A 107 -2.68 11.85 2.66
C THR A 107 -2.12 12.63 1.48
N GLY A 108 -2.82 13.67 1.03
CA GLY A 108 -2.34 14.60 -0.01
C GLY A 108 -1.08 15.34 0.41
N LEU A 109 -1.04 15.85 1.65
CA LEU A 109 0.16 16.49 2.20
C LEU A 109 1.37 15.53 2.25
N SER A 110 1.13 14.25 2.54
CA SER A 110 2.19 13.23 2.58
C SER A 110 2.83 13.00 1.20
N VAL A 111 2.10 13.27 0.10
CA VAL A 111 2.64 13.14 -1.27
C VAL A 111 3.81 14.11 -1.52
N PHE A 112 3.86 15.26 -0.84
CA PHE A 112 4.98 16.19 -0.97
C PHE A 112 6.32 15.60 -0.53
N ALA A 113 6.33 14.51 0.25
CA ALA A 113 7.55 13.76 0.55
C ALA A 113 8.24 13.20 -0.73
N ALA A 114 7.54 13.14 -1.87
CA ALA A 114 8.10 12.88 -3.20
C ALA A 114 9.28 13.80 -3.55
N ALA A 115 9.28 15.05 -3.05
CA ALA A 115 10.37 16.00 -3.27
C ALA A 115 11.70 15.54 -2.66
N THR A 116 11.65 14.68 -1.63
CA THR A 116 12.82 14.15 -0.91
C THR A 116 13.35 12.83 -1.48
N LEU A 117 12.70 12.27 -2.50
CA LEU A 117 13.12 11.02 -3.15
C LEU A 117 14.38 11.21 -3.99
N LYS A 118 15.15 10.12 -4.18
CA LYS A 118 16.28 10.13 -5.11
C LYS A 118 15.79 10.43 -6.53
N ARG A 119 16.64 11.02 -7.38
CA ARG A 119 16.26 11.40 -8.75
C ARG A 119 15.62 10.27 -9.56
N SER A 120 16.12 9.03 -9.44
CA SER A 120 15.53 7.86 -10.11
C SER A 120 14.17 7.45 -9.54
N GLU A 121 14.03 7.47 -8.21
CA GLU A 121 12.77 7.20 -7.50
C GLU A 121 11.71 8.24 -7.88
N ARG A 122 12.07 9.53 -7.85
CA ARG A 122 11.16 10.62 -8.25
C ARG A 122 10.70 10.51 -9.71
N ARG A 123 11.60 10.10 -10.62
CA ARG A 123 11.26 9.87 -12.04
C ARG A 123 10.27 8.72 -12.19
N ARG A 124 10.49 7.58 -11.53
CA ARG A 124 9.56 6.45 -11.54
C ARG A 124 8.22 6.80 -10.91
N PHE A 125 8.25 7.49 -9.76
CA PHE A 125 7.04 7.96 -9.12
C PHE A 125 6.19 8.81 -10.07
N ALA A 126 6.80 9.83 -10.70
CA ALA A 126 6.08 10.70 -11.64
C ALA A 126 5.59 9.97 -12.91
N ALA A 127 6.35 9.01 -13.42
CA ALA A 127 6.04 8.33 -14.68
C ALA A 127 5.07 7.14 -14.54
N ILE A 128 5.09 6.45 -13.40
CA ILE A 128 4.37 5.18 -13.19
C ILE A 128 3.38 5.33 -12.05
N TYR A 129 3.87 5.60 -10.85
CA TYR A 129 3.07 5.44 -9.63
C TYR A 129 2.06 6.56 -9.40
N LEU A 130 2.39 7.82 -9.71
CA LEU A 130 1.45 8.93 -9.56
C LEU A 130 0.28 8.81 -10.55
N PRO A 131 0.49 8.60 -11.88
CA PRO A 131 -0.62 8.36 -12.79
C PRO A 131 -1.46 7.14 -12.41
N TRP A 132 -0.82 6.04 -12.01
CA TRP A 132 -1.51 4.85 -11.53
C TRP A 132 -2.37 5.14 -10.30
N ALA A 133 -1.81 5.86 -9.32
CA ALA A 133 -2.45 6.17 -8.04
C ALA A 133 -3.69 7.04 -8.24
N LEU A 134 -3.58 8.09 -9.07
CA LEU A 134 -4.71 8.97 -9.38
C LEU A 134 -5.80 8.21 -10.15
N ARG A 135 -5.44 7.45 -11.19
CA ARG A 135 -6.40 6.67 -11.98
C ARG A 135 -7.15 5.65 -11.13
N ASN A 136 -6.42 4.88 -10.32
CA ASN A 136 -7.02 3.83 -9.51
C ASN A 136 -7.78 4.41 -8.32
N GLY A 137 -7.24 5.42 -7.63
CA GLY A 137 -7.90 6.00 -6.47
C GLY A 137 -9.24 6.66 -6.81
N LEU A 138 -9.31 7.37 -7.94
CA LEU A 138 -10.54 8.01 -8.42
C LEU A 138 -11.59 7.01 -8.95
N ARG A 139 -11.15 5.89 -9.54
CA ARG A 139 -12.06 4.87 -10.10
C ARG A 139 -12.53 3.86 -9.05
N ALA A 140 -11.69 3.61 -8.04
CA ALA A 140 -11.96 2.58 -7.05
C ALA A 140 -13.13 2.97 -6.14
N LYS A 141 -13.85 1.97 -5.64
CA LYS A 141 -14.76 2.17 -4.51
C LYS A 141 -13.97 2.70 -3.31
N GLU A 142 -14.62 3.49 -2.46
CA GLU A 142 -14.00 4.01 -1.24
C GLU A 142 -13.55 2.85 -0.32
N LEU A 143 -12.23 2.64 -0.20
CA LEU A 143 -11.68 1.48 0.51
C LEU A 143 -11.94 1.53 2.02
N ILE A 144 -12.16 2.73 2.56
CA ILE A 144 -12.51 2.91 3.98
C ILE A 144 -13.86 2.26 4.34
N ASN A 145 -14.73 2.04 3.35
CA ASN A 145 -16.02 1.38 3.54
C ASN A 145 -15.95 -0.15 3.37
N VAL A 146 -14.76 -0.72 3.10
CA VAL A 146 -14.59 -2.17 3.03
C VAL A 146 -14.59 -2.74 4.45
N TYR A 147 -15.43 -3.75 4.67
CA TYR A 147 -15.47 -4.51 5.91
C TYR A 147 -14.45 -5.65 5.81
N TRP A 148 -13.16 -5.31 5.89
CA TRP A 148 -12.01 -6.21 5.64
C TRP A 148 -12.08 -7.53 6.40
N GLU A 149 -12.56 -7.48 7.63
CA GLU A 149 -12.73 -8.59 8.55
C GLU A 149 -13.63 -9.70 7.95
N GLU A 150 -14.59 -9.33 7.10
CA GLU A 150 -15.49 -10.24 6.38
C GLU A 150 -14.95 -10.68 5.00
N GLN A 151 -13.89 -10.05 4.51
CA GLN A 151 -13.33 -10.32 3.17
C GLN A 151 -12.16 -11.30 3.19
N LEU A 152 -11.65 -11.68 4.37
CA LEU A 152 -10.37 -12.37 4.54
C LEU A 152 -10.27 -13.70 3.79
N GLU A 153 -11.37 -14.42 3.60
CA GLU A 153 -11.38 -15.73 2.92
C GLU A 153 -11.69 -15.64 1.43
N ARG A 154 -12.12 -14.47 0.94
CA ARG A 154 -12.41 -14.26 -0.48
C ARG A 154 -11.14 -14.24 -1.31
N ASP A 155 -11.29 -14.56 -2.59
CA ASP A 155 -10.24 -14.36 -3.59
C ASP A 155 -9.88 -12.87 -3.71
N VAL A 156 -8.58 -12.58 -3.67
CA VAL A 156 -8.06 -11.22 -3.68
C VAL A 156 -8.26 -10.54 -5.03
N ASP A 157 -8.22 -11.29 -6.13
CA ASP A 157 -8.38 -10.74 -7.47
C ASP A 157 -9.85 -10.46 -7.78
N GLU A 158 -10.77 -11.28 -7.27
CA GLU A 158 -12.20 -10.96 -7.25
C GLU A 158 -12.47 -9.67 -6.48
N LEU A 159 -11.90 -9.53 -5.28
CA LEU A 159 -12.08 -8.31 -4.48
C LEU A 159 -11.49 -7.10 -5.21
N ARG A 160 -10.30 -7.20 -5.80
CA ARG A 160 -9.68 -6.14 -6.62
C ARG A 160 -10.59 -5.70 -7.76
N ARG A 161 -11.15 -6.66 -8.51
CA ARG A 161 -12.10 -6.38 -9.61
C ARG A 161 -13.35 -5.67 -9.09
N GLU A 162 -13.93 -6.15 -7.99
CA GLU A 162 -15.13 -5.56 -7.38
C GLU A 162 -14.89 -4.13 -6.89
N LEU A 163 -13.70 -3.86 -6.35
CA LEU A 163 -13.30 -2.55 -5.85
C LEU A 163 -12.79 -1.62 -6.96
N GLY A 164 -12.52 -2.14 -8.17
CA GLY A 164 -11.95 -1.37 -9.27
C GLY A 164 -10.46 -1.03 -9.11
N VAL A 165 -9.73 -1.81 -8.29
CA VAL A 165 -8.32 -1.61 -7.99
C VAL A 165 -7.45 -2.56 -8.80
N GLU A 166 -6.52 -2.01 -9.57
CA GLU A 166 -5.48 -2.75 -10.27
C GLU A 166 -4.14 -2.56 -9.54
N PRO A 167 -3.38 -3.64 -9.25
CA PRO A 167 -2.02 -3.50 -8.72
C PRO A 167 -1.12 -2.69 -9.67
N PRO A 168 -0.23 -1.82 -9.16
CA PRO A 168 0.80 -1.21 -9.99
C PRO A 168 1.90 -2.22 -10.33
N PRO A 169 2.81 -1.88 -11.25
CA PRO A 169 4.05 -2.63 -11.45
C PRO A 169 4.83 -2.82 -10.14
N ASP A 170 5.33 -4.03 -9.88
CA ASP A 170 6.05 -4.36 -8.63
C ASP A 170 7.29 -3.47 -8.48
N LEU A 171 7.25 -2.63 -7.45
CA LEU A 171 8.31 -1.66 -7.17
C LEU A 171 9.64 -2.34 -6.78
N ARG A 172 9.58 -3.43 -6.02
CA ARG A 172 10.79 -4.16 -5.60
C ARG A 172 11.43 -4.84 -6.80
N GLU A 173 10.63 -5.37 -7.73
CA GLU A 173 11.08 -5.93 -9.00
C GLU A 173 11.81 -4.89 -9.85
N ILE A 174 11.16 -3.76 -10.14
CA ILE A 174 11.75 -2.67 -10.95
C ILE A 174 13.06 -2.19 -10.33
N ARG A 175 13.07 -1.95 -9.01
CA ARG A 175 14.28 -1.50 -8.30
C ARG A 175 15.39 -2.57 -8.33
N ARG A 176 15.07 -3.86 -8.39
CA ARG A 176 16.06 -4.93 -8.51
C ARG A 176 16.69 -4.90 -9.91
N GLN A 177 15.87 -4.86 -10.95
CA GLN A 177 16.30 -4.79 -12.34
C GLN A 177 17.20 -3.57 -12.60
N GLU A 178 16.80 -2.37 -12.15
CA GLU A 178 17.62 -1.16 -12.29
C GLU A 178 19.00 -1.26 -11.60
N ARG A 179 19.07 -1.97 -10.46
CA ARG A 179 20.32 -2.18 -9.73
C ARG A 179 21.23 -3.17 -10.47
N GLU A 180 20.66 -4.24 -11.01
CA GLU A 180 21.37 -5.23 -11.81
C GLU A 180 21.90 -4.60 -13.10
N GLU A 181 21.10 -3.81 -13.81
CA GLU A 181 21.53 -3.08 -15.00
C GLU A 181 22.66 -2.11 -14.70
N ARG A 182 22.58 -1.36 -13.60
CA ARG A 182 23.65 -0.43 -13.19
C ARG A 182 24.95 -1.18 -12.88
N ARG A 183 24.86 -2.34 -12.21
CA ARG A 183 26.02 -3.20 -11.94
C ARG A 183 26.62 -3.75 -13.24
N ARG A 184 25.77 -4.18 -14.19
CA ARG A 184 26.21 -4.66 -15.51
C ARG A 184 26.96 -3.57 -16.28
N ARG A 185 26.37 -2.37 -16.40
CA ARG A 185 27.01 -1.22 -17.08
C ARG A 185 28.35 -0.86 -16.46
N LYS A 186 28.44 -0.82 -15.13
CA LYS A 186 29.69 -0.55 -14.42
C LYS A 186 30.77 -1.59 -14.74
N ARG A 187 30.43 -2.89 -14.75
CA ARG A 187 31.36 -3.97 -15.12
C ARG A 187 31.82 -3.88 -16.57
N GLU A 188 30.91 -3.52 -17.49
CA GLU A 188 31.24 -3.32 -18.90
C GLU A 188 32.19 -2.13 -19.09
N GLU A 189 31.96 -1.02 -18.38
CA GLU A 189 32.84 0.16 -18.36
C GLU A 189 34.23 -0.18 -17.80
N GLU A 190 34.29 -0.89 -16.67
CA GLU A 190 35.56 -1.36 -16.06
C GLU A 190 36.33 -2.30 -17.00
N THR A 191 35.63 -3.23 -17.66
CA THR A 191 36.25 -4.16 -18.63
C THR A 191 36.79 -3.42 -19.85
N LYS A 192 36.04 -2.43 -20.36
CA LYS A 192 36.49 -1.58 -21.47
C LYS A 192 37.70 -0.73 -21.09
N ALA A 193 37.69 -0.14 -19.90
CA ALA A 193 38.81 0.65 -19.39
C ALA A 193 40.07 -0.23 -19.26
N ALA A 194 39.97 -1.42 -18.68
CA ALA A 194 41.08 -2.36 -18.54
C ALA A 194 41.67 -2.80 -19.89
N ARG A 195 40.83 -3.00 -20.91
CA ARG A 195 41.29 -3.32 -22.28
C ARG A 195 41.93 -2.13 -22.99
N GLY A 196 41.48 -0.91 -22.70
CA GLY A 196 42.04 0.32 -23.28
C GLY A 196 43.37 0.76 -22.67
N THR A 197 43.74 0.29 -21.47
CA THR A 197 45.05 0.58 -20.84
C THR A 197 46.16 -0.37 -21.28
N GLN A 198 45.84 -1.44 -22.02
CA GLN A 198 46.80 -2.41 -22.56
C GLN A 198 47.20 -2.14 -24.03
N ALA A 199 46.71 -1.05 -24.62
CA ALA A 199 47.08 -0.56 -25.96
C ALA A 199 47.82 0.77 -25.84
#